data_AF-A0A511ZJ30-F1
#
_entry.id   AF-A0A511ZJ30-F1
#
_cell.length_a   1.000
_cell.length_b   1.000
_cell.length_c   1.000
_cell.angle_alpha   90.00
_cell.angle_beta   90.00
_cell.angle_gamma   90.00
#
_symmetry.space_group_name_H-M   'P 1'
#
loop_
_entity.id
_entity.type
_entity.pdbx_description
1 polymer ?
#
loop_
_entity_poly.entity_id
_entity_poly.type
_entity_poly.pdbx_seq_one_letter_code
_entity_poly.pdbx_strand_id
1 'polypeptide(L)'
;MISLIVIMWGCLLIGLMAIGGYFMFRKFLKRLPKEDGRSIMDWEEYYFEQTLHKWSQSEKDFLEELVSPVPELFRDVARQRIASKIGELSIQKNEESITRPTLIEGYILATPKRDHKFLRKKLKEKNIDIAPYEDFFRQSRDNYQENWEEKYKQKKS
;
A
#
# COMPACT_ATOMS: atom_id res chain seq x y z
N MET A 1 -47.14 -16.49 -25.38
CA MET A 1 -46.27 -15.32 -25.62
C MET A 1 -45.75 -14.72 -24.31
N ILE A 2 -46.62 -14.37 -23.36
CA ILE A 2 -46.24 -13.80 -22.04
C ILE A 2 -45.30 -14.72 -21.25
N SER A 3 -45.56 -16.03 -21.21
CA SER A 3 -44.71 -16.98 -20.46
C SER A 3 -43.26 -17.05 -20.97
N LEU A 4 -43.04 -16.94 -22.28
CA LEU A 4 -41.69 -16.91 -22.87
C LEU A 4 -40.93 -15.63 -22.50
N ILE A 5 -41.65 -14.50 -22.43
CA ILE A 5 -41.09 -13.22 -21.99
C ILE A 5 -40.67 -13.32 -20.51
N VAL A 6 -41.52 -13.89 -19.65
CA VAL A 6 -41.20 -14.06 -18.22
C VAL A 6 -39.98 -14.98 -18.01
N ILE A 7 -39.90 -16.09 -18.76
CA ILE A 7 -38.74 -17.01 -18.68
C ILE A 7 -37.46 -16.31 -19.14
N MET A 8 -37.50 -15.57 -20.25
CA MET A 8 -36.35 -14.79 -20.75
C MET A 8 -35.86 -13.77 -19.72
N TRP A 9 -36.77 -12.99 -19.13
CA TRP A 9 -36.42 -12.01 -18.10
C TRP A 9 -35.88 -12.66 -16.83
N GLY A 10 -36.43 -13.81 -16.42
CA GLY A 10 -35.90 -14.59 -15.31
C GLY A 10 -34.44 -15.03 -15.55
N CYS A 11 -34.16 -15.61 -16.71
CA CYS A 11 -32.79 -15.97 -17.10
C CYS A 11 -31.85 -14.77 -17.15
N LEU A 12 -32.31 -13.63 -17.67
CA LEU A 12 -31.51 -12.40 -17.73
C LEU A 12 -31.14 -11.90 -16.34
N LEU A 13 -32.11 -11.84 -15.41
CA LEU A 13 -31.87 -11.37 -14.04
C LEU A 13 -30.93 -12.31 -13.28
N ILE A 14 -31.10 -13.63 -13.41
CA ILE A 14 -30.19 -14.62 -12.82
C ILE A 14 -28.78 -14.46 -13.40
N GLY A 15 -28.65 -14.27 -14.71
CA GLY A 15 -27.37 -14.03 -15.36
C GLY A 15 -26.67 -12.77 -14.85
N LEU A 16 -27.38 -11.64 -14.77
CA LEU A 16 -26.84 -10.39 -14.23
C LEU A 16 -26.44 -10.52 -12.76
N MET A 17 -27.24 -11.22 -11.95
CA MET A 17 -26.93 -11.46 -10.54
C MET A 17 -25.70 -12.36 -10.38
N ALA A 18 -25.57 -13.41 -11.20
CA ALA A 18 -24.40 -14.29 -11.20
C ALA A 18 -23.12 -13.56 -11.60
N ILE A 19 -23.18 -12.70 -12.63
CA ILE A 19 -22.04 -11.89 -13.06
C ILE A 19 -21.65 -10.91 -11.95
N GLY A 20 -22.60 -10.13 -11.43
CA GLY A 20 -22.34 -9.19 -10.32
C GLY A 20 -21.80 -9.89 -9.08
N GLY A 21 -22.38 -11.04 -8.73
CA GLY A 21 -21.94 -11.91 -7.65
C GLY A 21 -20.50 -12.40 -7.85
N TYR A 22 -20.13 -12.85 -9.04
CA TYR A 22 -18.77 -13.30 -9.36
C TYR A 22 -17.73 -12.18 -9.15
N PHE A 23 -18.01 -10.95 -9.60
CA PHE A 23 -17.10 -9.82 -9.40
C PHE A 23 -16.97 -9.44 -7.92
N MET A 24 -18.08 -9.39 -7.18
CA MET A 24 -18.05 -9.11 -5.74
C MET A 24 -17.35 -10.22 -4.97
N PHE A 25 -17.59 -11.48 -5.32
CA PHE A 25 -16.96 -12.63 -4.69
C PHE A 25 -15.45 -12.66 -4.94
N ARG A 26 -14.98 -12.38 -6.17
CA ARG A 26 -13.54 -12.25 -6.46
C ARG A 26 -12.89 -11.12 -5.65
N LYS A 27 -13.57 -9.98 -5.51
CA LYS A 27 -13.10 -8.86 -4.68
C LYS A 27 -13.10 -9.23 -3.20
N PHE A 28 -14.07 -10.02 -2.75
CA PHE A 28 -14.18 -10.51 -1.39
C PHE A 28 -13.06 -11.50 -1.04
N LEU A 29 -12.76 -12.47 -1.91
CA LEU A 29 -11.65 -13.41 -1.71
C LEU A 29 -10.31 -12.69 -1.50
N LYS A 30 -10.09 -11.54 -2.15
CA LYS A 30 -8.89 -10.71 -1.97
C LYS A 30 -8.82 -10.00 -0.60
N ARG A 31 -9.94 -9.93 0.13
CA ARG A 31 -10.05 -9.28 1.44
C ARG A 31 -10.10 -10.28 2.59
N LEU A 32 -10.13 -11.58 2.31
CA LEU A 32 -10.09 -12.59 3.36
C LEU A 32 -8.79 -12.45 4.16
N PRO A 33 -8.84 -12.68 5.48
CA PRO A 33 -7.64 -12.75 6.30
C PRO A 33 -6.70 -13.81 5.72
N LYS A 34 -5.40 -13.52 5.79
CA LYS A 34 -4.37 -14.42 5.27
C LYS A 34 -4.22 -15.62 6.23
N GLU A 35 -3.29 -16.54 5.97
CA GLU A 35 -3.10 -17.77 6.78
C GLU A 35 -2.86 -17.47 8.28
N ASP A 36 -2.42 -16.26 8.62
CA ASP A 36 -2.18 -15.75 9.98
C ASP A 36 -3.43 -15.13 10.65
N GLY A 37 -4.57 -15.13 9.98
CA GLY A 37 -5.81 -14.53 10.49
C GLY A 37 -5.84 -13.00 10.44
N ARG A 38 -4.78 -12.34 9.93
CA ARG A 38 -4.66 -10.88 9.87
C ARG A 38 -4.85 -10.36 8.45
N SER A 39 -5.48 -9.21 8.34
CA SER A 39 -5.59 -8.47 7.07
C SER A 39 -4.30 -7.68 6.79
N ILE A 40 -4.14 -7.19 5.56
CA ILE A 40 -3.02 -6.28 5.21
C ILE A 40 -3.07 -5.01 6.06
N MET A 41 -4.28 -4.50 6.30
CA MET A 41 -4.52 -3.31 7.11
C MET A 41 -4.12 -3.55 8.57
N ASP A 42 -4.38 -4.75 9.10
CA ASP A 42 -3.98 -5.11 10.47
C ASP A 42 -2.46 -5.12 10.61
N TRP A 43 -1.74 -5.58 9.58
CA TRP A 43 -0.28 -5.54 9.56
C TRP A 43 0.25 -4.10 9.42
N GLU A 44 -0.38 -3.28 8.57
CA GLU A 44 -0.04 -1.86 8.47
C GLU A 44 -0.20 -1.17 9.84
N GLU A 45 -1.32 -1.38 10.52
CA GLU A 45 -1.58 -0.85 11.86
C GLU A 45 -0.57 -1.36 12.89
N TYR A 46 -0.31 -2.66 12.90
CA TYR A 46 0.68 -3.26 13.81
C TYR A 46 2.07 -2.62 13.69
N TYR A 47 2.61 -2.47 12.47
CA TYR A 47 3.94 -1.87 12.29
C TYR A 47 3.96 -0.38 12.62
N PHE A 48 2.86 0.33 12.36
CA PHE A 48 2.72 1.73 12.73
C PHE A 48 2.76 1.91 14.25
N GLU A 49 1.91 1.18 14.99
CA GLU A 49 1.84 1.26 16.45
C GLU A 49 3.17 0.89 17.11
N GLN A 50 3.78 -0.21 16.65
CA GLN A 50 5.07 -0.68 17.15
C GLN A 50 6.22 0.31 16.94
N THR A 51 6.13 1.20 15.95
CA THR A 51 7.21 2.15 15.63
C THR A 51 6.89 3.58 15.98
N LEU A 52 5.69 3.90 16.48
CA LEU A 52 5.25 5.26 16.78
C LEU A 52 6.23 6.03 17.69
N HIS A 53 6.83 5.33 18.66
CA HIS A 53 7.81 5.87 19.58
C HIS A 53 9.19 6.15 18.95
N LYS A 54 9.51 5.53 17.81
CA LYS A 54 10.79 5.69 17.08
C LYS A 54 10.84 6.96 16.23
N TRP A 55 9.68 7.59 15.99
CA TRP A 55 9.57 8.77 15.14
C TRP A 55 9.95 10.05 15.87
N SER A 56 11.03 10.69 15.42
CA SER A 56 11.34 12.06 15.81
C SER A 56 10.39 13.06 15.13
N GLN A 57 10.26 14.26 15.70
CA GLN A 57 9.40 15.29 15.11
C GLN A 57 9.84 15.69 13.70
N SER A 58 11.15 15.77 13.45
CA SER A 58 11.70 16.16 12.14
C SER A 58 11.43 15.14 11.03
N GLU A 59 11.31 13.85 11.36
CA GLU A 59 10.90 12.82 10.39
C GLU A 59 9.38 12.82 10.17
N LYS A 60 8.59 13.09 11.21
CA LYS A 60 7.13 13.27 11.07
C LYS A 60 6.81 14.45 10.14
N ASP A 61 7.43 15.60 10.38
CA ASP A 61 7.21 16.80 9.57
C ASP A 61 7.62 16.58 8.11
N PHE A 62 8.68 15.81 7.88
CA PHE A 62 9.10 15.48 6.53
C PHE A 62 8.15 14.52 5.84
N LEU A 63 7.64 13.51 6.55
CA LEU A 63 6.61 12.65 6.00
C LEU A 63 5.38 13.47 5.58
N GLU A 64 4.92 14.39 6.42
CA GLU A 64 3.82 15.32 6.10
C GLU A 64 4.10 16.13 4.83
N GLU A 65 5.32 16.66 4.67
CA GLU A 65 5.71 17.36 3.45
C GLU A 65 5.64 16.45 2.21
N LEU A 66 6.07 15.19 2.34
CA LEU A 66 6.06 14.23 1.25
C LEU A 66 4.65 13.76 0.86
N VAL A 67 3.69 13.80 1.78
CA VAL A 67 2.28 13.45 1.51
C VAL A 67 1.39 14.67 1.22
N SER A 68 1.92 15.89 1.35
CA SER A 68 1.22 17.13 1.00
C SER A 68 0.55 17.19 -0.39
N PRO A 69 1.12 16.61 -1.49
CA PRO A 69 0.47 16.66 -2.81
C PRO A 69 -0.71 15.70 -2.93
N VAL A 70 -0.88 14.77 -1.99
CA VAL A 70 -2.00 13.83 -1.98
C VAL A 70 -3.27 14.61 -1.64
N PRO A 71 -4.38 14.40 -2.37
CA PRO A 71 -5.65 15.02 -2.05
C PRO A 71 -6.07 14.69 -0.61
N GLU A 72 -6.68 15.65 0.07
CA GLU A 72 -6.97 15.58 1.50
C GLU A 72 -7.76 14.30 1.88
N LEU A 73 -8.77 13.92 1.09
CA LEU A 73 -9.56 12.70 1.30
C LEU A 73 -8.74 11.40 1.34
N PHE A 74 -7.53 11.39 0.78
CA PHE A 74 -6.66 10.22 0.70
C PHE A 74 -5.36 10.36 1.49
N ARG A 75 -5.08 11.55 2.03
CA ARG A 75 -3.79 11.86 2.66
C ARG A 75 -3.55 11.01 3.89
N ASP A 76 -4.56 10.81 4.72
CA ASP A 76 -4.45 10.01 5.94
C ASP A 76 -4.13 8.54 5.64
N VAL A 77 -4.84 7.97 4.68
CA VAL A 77 -4.62 6.59 4.24
C VAL A 77 -3.23 6.42 3.62
N ALA A 78 -2.80 7.37 2.77
CA ALA A 78 -1.46 7.33 2.17
C ALA A 78 -0.36 7.45 3.23
N ARG A 79 -0.52 8.39 4.17
CA ARG A 79 0.41 8.63 5.27
C ARG A 79 0.54 7.41 6.17
N GLN A 80 -0.58 6.82 6.60
CA GLN A 80 -0.56 5.60 7.41
C GLN A 80 0.17 4.47 6.69
N ARG A 81 -0.21 4.18 5.44
CA ARG A 81 0.44 3.14 4.62
C ARG A 81 1.95 3.34 4.50
N ILE A 82 2.40 4.56 4.24
CA ILE A 82 3.82 4.90 4.12
C ILE A 82 4.51 4.76 5.48
N ALA A 83 3.93 5.31 6.54
CA ALA A 83 4.48 5.24 7.89
C ALA A 83 4.61 3.80 8.39
N SER A 84 3.59 2.96 8.16
CA SER A 84 3.61 1.53 8.45
C SER A 84 4.76 0.83 7.73
N LYS A 85 5.00 1.13 6.46
CA LYS A 85 6.07 0.51 5.69
C LYS A 85 7.45 0.93 6.17
N ILE A 86 7.62 2.19 6.55
CA ILE A 86 8.84 2.71 7.17
C ILE A 86 9.07 2.03 8.52
N GLY A 87 8.01 1.85 9.32
CA GLY A 87 8.05 1.11 10.58
C GLY A 87 8.48 -0.34 10.41
N GLU A 88 7.92 -1.04 9.42
CA GLU A 88 8.33 -2.40 9.06
C GLU A 88 9.83 -2.46 8.75
N LEU A 89 10.36 -1.54 7.93
CA LEU A 89 11.79 -1.49 7.57
C LEU A 89 12.68 -1.18 8.78
N SER A 90 12.28 -0.23 9.62
CA SER A 90 13.03 0.13 10.82
C SER A 90 13.16 -1.05 11.78
N ILE A 91 12.09 -1.84 11.94
CA ILE A 91 12.13 -3.08 12.73
C ILE A 91 13.05 -4.11 12.06
N GLN A 92 12.96 -4.31 10.74
CA GLN A 92 13.82 -5.25 10.00
C GLN A 92 15.31 -4.88 10.09
N LYS A 93 15.62 -3.58 10.12
CA LYS A 93 16.98 -3.05 10.28
C LYS A 93 17.42 -2.92 11.74
N ASN A 94 16.55 -3.26 12.69
CA ASN A 94 16.77 -3.12 14.13
C ASN A 94 17.20 -1.69 14.54
N GLU A 95 16.62 -0.67 13.92
CA GLU A 95 16.93 0.73 14.23
C GLU A 95 16.22 1.17 15.52
N GLU A 96 16.91 1.92 16.37
CA GLU A 96 16.33 2.50 17.59
C GLU A 96 15.41 3.70 17.29
N SER A 97 15.64 4.38 16.16
CA SER A 97 14.85 5.54 15.72
C SER A 97 14.68 5.51 14.19
N ILE A 98 13.62 6.15 13.69
CA ILE A 98 13.42 6.28 12.24
C ILE A 98 14.47 7.24 11.69
N THR A 99 15.32 6.72 10.79
CA THR A 99 16.35 7.51 10.13
C THR A 99 15.85 8.06 8.79
N ARG A 100 16.42 9.19 8.34
CA ARG A 100 16.12 9.78 7.03
C ARG A 100 16.24 8.77 5.88
N PRO A 101 17.29 7.93 5.80
CA PRO A 101 17.42 6.93 4.75
C PRO A 101 16.30 5.89 4.79
N THR A 102 15.94 5.38 5.97
CA THR A 102 14.86 4.40 6.12
C THR A 102 13.49 4.99 5.80
N LEU A 103 13.25 6.26 6.11
CA LEU A 103 12.06 6.98 5.69
C LEU A 103 11.96 7.06 4.15
N ILE A 104 13.04 7.49 3.49
CA ILE A 104 13.06 7.63 2.03
C ILE A 104 12.88 6.27 1.35
N GLU A 105 13.59 5.24 1.80
CA GLU A 105 13.45 3.88 1.29
C GLU A 105 12.03 3.34 1.49
N GLY A 106 11.47 3.51 2.69
CA GLY A 106 10.10 3.08 3.00
C GLY A 106 9.06 3.80 2.16
N TYR A 107 9.23 5.10 1.90
CA TYR A 107 8.37 5.84 0.97
C TYR A 107 8.42 5.24 -0.44
N ILE A 108 9.61 4.97 -0.98
CA ILE A 108 9.79 4.41 -2.33
C ILE A 108 9.13 3.03 -2.45
N LEU A 109 9.25 2.20 -1.40
CA LEU A 109 8.66 0.86 -1.37
C LEU A 109 7.15 0.87 -1.12
N ALA A 110 6.61 1.88 -0.44
CA ALA A 110 5.17 2.02 -0.16
C ALA A 110 4.37 2.59 -1.34
N THR A 111 5.04 3.32 -2.24
CA THR A 111 4.41 4.07 -3.34
C THR A 111 4.78 3.49 -4.71
N PRO A 112 3.88 3.56 -5.70
CA PRO A 112 4.17 3.10 -7.06
C PRO A 112 5.08 4.08 -7.80
N LYS A 113 5.77 3.58 -8.83
CA LYS A 113 6.67 4.34 -9.71
C LYS A 113 6.11 5.68 -10.22
N ARG A 114 4.81 5.74 -10.49
CA ARG A 114 4.15 6.95 -11.02
C ARG A 114 4.24 8.14 -10.04
N ASP A 115 4.23 7.86 -8.73
CA ASP A 115 4.13 8.86 -7.66
C ASP A 115 5.52 9.35 -7.22
N HIS A 116 6.58 8.65 -7.63
CA HIS A 116 7.98 8.97 -7.27
C HIS A 116 8.51 10.27 -7.85
N LYS A 117 7.86 10.83 -8.87
CA LYS A 117 8.23 12.13 -9.45
C LYS A 117 8.22 13.23 -8.40
N PHE A 118 7.25 13.20 -7.48
CA PHE A 118 7.17 14.18 -6.40
C PHE A 118 8.28 14.00 -5.38
N LEU A 119 8.52 12.76 -4.95
CA LEU A 119 9.62 12.46 -4.03
C LEU A 119 10.96 12.94 -4.59
N ARG A 120 11.29 12.62 -5.85
CA ARG A 120 12.54 13.06 -6.49
C ARG A 120 12.67 14.58 -6.53
N LYS A 121 11.58 15.30 -6.85
CA LYS A 121 11.56 16.76 -6.82
C LYS A 121 11.85 17.29 -5.41
N LYS A 122 11.20 16.73 -4.39
CA LYS A 122 11.37 17.14 -2.99
C LYS A 122 12.76 16.85 -2.42
N LEU A 123 13.32 15.69 -2.74
CA LEU A 123 14.69 15.35 -2.35
C LEU A 123 15.70 16.31 -2.98
N LYS A 124 15.50 16.67 -4.27
CA LYS A 124 16.32 17.67 -4.95
C LYS A 124 16.22 19.05 -4.32
N GLU A 125 15.01 19.50 -3.97
CA GLU A 125 14.79 20.78 -3.27
C GLU A 125 15.53 20.85 -1.92
N LYS A 126 15.64 19.71 -1.22
CA LYS A 126 16.36 19.61 0.06
C LYS A 126 17.84 19.24 -0.07
N ASN A 127 18.39 19.20 -1.29
CA ASN A 127 19.78 18.79 -1.57
C ASN A 127 20.14 17.40 -1.02
N ILE A 128 19.18 16.47 -1.01
CA ILE A 128 19.40 15.08 -0.61
C ILE A 128 19.81 14.27 -1.85
N ASP A 129 20.95 13.59 -1.78
CA ASP A 129 21.40 12.72 -2.86
C ASP A 129 20.47 11.51 -3.04
N ILE A 130 20.10 11.27 -4.29
CA ILE A 130 19.20 10.20 -4.71
C ILE A 130 19.94 8.95 -5.15
N ALA A 131 21.25 9.03 -5.43
CA ALA A 131 22.03 7.93 -5.96
C ALA A 131 21.93 6.63 -5.12
N PRO A 132 21.93 6.67 -3.77
CA PRO A 132 21.80 5.45 -2.96
C PRO A 132 20.44 4.75 -3.10
N TYR A 133 19.41 5.46 -3.58
CA TYR A 133 18.05 4.95 -3.64
C TYR A 133 17.61 4.53 -5.05
N GLU A 134 18.47 4.72 -6.06
CA GLU A 134 18.13 4.50 -7.46
C GLU A 134 17.71 3.03 -7.74
N ASP A 135 18.31 2.08 -7.03
CA ASP A 135 17.93 0.67 -7.12
C ASP A 135 16.53 0.41 -6.56
N PHE A 136 16.13 1.06 -5.47
CA PHE A 136 14.76 0.97 -4.95
C PHE A 136 13.74 1.55 -5.93
N PHE A 137 14.07 2.67 -6.59
CA PHE A 137 13.22 3.25 -7.63
C PHE A 137 13.04 2.30 -8.82
N ARG A 138 14.11 1.60 -9.25
CA ARG A 138 14.05 0.61 -10.33
C ARG A 138 13.19 -0.59 -9.96
N GLN A 139 13.33 -1.08 -8.73
CA GLN A 139 12.61 -2.24 -8.21
C GLN A 139 11.14 -1.96 -7.88
N SER A 140 10.77 -0.70 -7.65
CA SER A 140 9.38 -0.33 -7.36
C SER A 140 8.43 -0.69 -8.51
N ARG A 141 7.15 -0.91 -8.21
CA ARG A 141 6.16 -1.42 -9.16
C ARG A 141 5.28 -0.29 -9.71
N ASP A 142 4.64 -0.53 -10.85
CA ASP A 142 3.80 0.48 -11.53
C ASP A 142 2.43 0.68 -10.86
N ASN A 143 1.96 -0.31 -10.09
CA ASN A 143 0.63 -0.32 -9.47
C ASN A 143 0.69 -0.64 -7.98
N TYR A 144 -0.25 -0.07 -7.22
CA TYR A 144 -0.48 -0.35 -5.78
C TYR A 144 -0.89 -1.80 -5.48
N GLN A 145 -1.29 -2.58 -6.50
CA GLN A 145 -1.84 -3.93 -6.32
C GLN A 145 -0.73 -4.97 -6.11
N GLU A 146 -0.76 -5.54 -4.91
CA GLU A 146 0.07 -6.63 -4.41
C GLU A 146 0.16 -7.86 -5.35
N ASN A 147 1.34 -8.46 -5.36
CA ASN A 147 1.51 -9.92 -5.48
C ASN A 147 1.87 -10.45 -4.08
N TRP A 148 0.93 -10.36 -3.13
CA TRP A 148 1.11 -10.89 -1.77
C TRP A 148 1.60 -12.33 -1.80
N GLU A 149 1.19 -13.09 -2.82
CA GLU A 149 1.63 -14.44 -3.14
C GLU A 149 3.16 -14.60 -3.18
N GLU A 150 3.91 -13.62 -3.71
CA GLU A 150 5.37 -13.68 -3.79
C GLU A 150 6.04 -13.52 -2.42
N LYS A 151 5.53 -12.59 -1.59
CA LYS A 151 6.01 -12.43 -0.20
C LYS A 151 5.73 -13.68 0.64
N TYR A 152 4.58 -14.34 0.42
CA TYR A 152 4.24 -15.60 1.09
C TYR A 152 5.12 -16.77 0.64
N LYS A 153 5.45 -16.86 -0.66
CA LYS A 153 6.35 -17.89 -1.18
C LYS A 153 7.78 -17.75 -0.63
N GLN A 154 8.28 -16.51 -0.49
CA GLN A 154 9.61 -16.27 0.07
C GLN A 154 9.73 -16.61 1.56
N LYS A 155 8.64 -16.48 2.34
CA LYS A 155 8.65 -16.80 3.78
C LYS A 155 8.56 -18.32 4.08
N LYS A 156 8.26 -19.13 3.05
CA LYS A 156 8.09 -20.60 3.16
C LYS A 156 9.29 -21.39 2.60
N SER A 157 10.26 -20.70 1.98
CA SER A 157 11.55 -21.25 1.55
C SER A 157 12.65 -20.89 2.53
#